data_AF-A0A418Y8L0-F1
#
_entry.id   AF-A0A418Y8L0-F1
#
_cell.length_a   1.000
_cell.length_b   1.000
_cell.length_c   1.000
_cell.angle_alpha   90.00
_cell.angle_beta   90.00
_cell.angle_gamma   90.00
#
_symmetry.space_group_name_H-M   'P 1'
#
loop_
_entity.id
_entity.type
_entity.pdbx_description
1 polymer ?
#
loop_
_entity_poly.entity_id
_entity_poly.type
_entity_poly.pdbx_seq_one_letter_code
_entity_poly.pdbx_strand_id
1 'polypeptide(L)'
;MQSAVNLWPLAGVAVIVLGFVLRAHPVLVVVAACFVTGFAASMPVEALLAALGTAFIKTRNLPMILLLPLAAIGLLERFGLKEHAQASIAKIRSATAGRLLIFYLFVRELSAAFGLTSLGGHASMVRPLVSPMAEAAAETQNLTLTEKMRFRIRAMTAATDNVGL
;
A
#
# COMPACT_ATOMS: atom_id res chain seq x y z
N MET A 1 0.50 47.83 10.29
CA MET A 1 -0.91 47.42 10.47
C MET A 1 -0.94 45.91 10.40
N GLN A 2 -1.27 45.24 11.50
CA GLN A 2 -1.32 43.78 11.58
C GLN A 2 -2.34 43.26 10.57
N SER A 3 -1.88 42.54 9.55
CA SER A 3 -2.76 41.80 8.64
C SER A 3 -3.54 40.80 9.48
N ALA A 4 -4.83 41.06 9.70
CA ALA A 4 -5.71 40.14 10.39
C ALA A 4 -5.64 38.78 9.69
N VAL A 5 -5.26 37.74 10.44
CA VAL A 5 -5.15 36.38 9.91
C VAL A 5 -6.55 35.93 9.48
N ASN A 6 -6.78 35.79 8.18
CA ASN A 6 -8.06 35.30 7.67
C ASN A 6 -8.15 33.79 7.95
N LEU A 7 -8.97 33.40 8.94
CA LEU A 7 -9.19 32.02 9.35
C LEU A 7 -10.33 31.32 8.59
N TRP A 8 -11.11 32.06 7.79
CA TRP A 8 -12.23 31.49 7.01
C TRP A 8 -11.84 30.32 6.09
N PRO A 9 -10.63 30.28 5.49
CA PRO A 9 -10.18 29.14 4.70
C PRO A 9 -10.16 27.80 5.46
N LEU A 10 -10.08 27.82 6.80
CA LEU A 10 -10.14 26.61 7.63
C LEU A 10 -11.53 25.96 7.65
N ALA A 11 -12.58 26.63 7.17
CA ALA A 11 -13.91 26.05 7.04
C ALA A 11 -13.91 24.75 6.21
N GLY A 12 -12.99 24.61 5.25
CA GLY A 12 -12.82 23.36 4.51
C GLY A 12 -12.43 22.16 5.38
N VAL A 13 -11.71 22.36 6.49
CA VAL A 13 -11.38 21.28 7.44
C VAL A 13 -12.66 20.76 8.12
N ALA A 14 -13.57 21.65 8.50
CA ALA A 14 -14.86 21.25 9.07
C ALA A 14 -15.69 20.43 8.08
N VAL A 15 -15.66 20.79 6.78
CA VAL A 15 -16.30 20.02 5.70
C VAL A 15 -15.70 18.62 5.59
N ILE A 16 -14.38 18.49 5.68
CA ILE A 16 -13.70 17.17 5.66
C ILE A 16 -14.14 16.31 6.84
N VAL A 17 -14.13 16.88 8.05
CA VAL A 17 -14.55 16.17 9.27
C VAL A 17 -16.00 15.71 9.14
N LEU A 18 -16.91 16.60 8.78
CA LEU A 18 -18.33 16.28 8.60
C LEU A 18 -18.53 15.22 7.51
N GLY A 19 -17.83 15.34 6.38
CA GLY A 19 -17.91 14.39 5.28
C GLY A 19 -17.50 12.97 5.67
N PHE A 20 -16.40 12.83 6.43
CA PHE A 20 -15.97 11.52 6.91
C PHE A 20 -16.84 10.95 8.03
N VAL A 21 -17.35 11.80 8.93
CA VAL A 21 -18.32 11.39 9.97
C VAL A 21 -19.58 10.82 9.31
N LEU A 22 -20.07 11.46 8.25
CA LEU A 22 -21.21 11.01 7.46
C LEU A 22 -20.88 9.83 6.52
N ARG A 23 -19.64 9.32 6.51
CA ARG A 23 -19.16 8.27 5.61
C ARG A 23 -19.40 8.57 4.12
N ALA A 24 -19.38 9.85 3.75
CA ALA A 24 -19.53 10.27 2.37
C ALA A 24 -18.31 9.86 1.53
N HIS A 25 -18.50 9.79 0.21
CA HIS A 25 -17.44 9.38 -0.71
C HIS A 25 -16.23 10.34 -0.61
N PRO A 26 -15.00 9.85 -0.30
CA PRO A 26 -13.86 10.71 0.01
C PRO A 26 -13.54 11.75 -1.07
N VAL A 27 -13.67 11.37 -2.35
CA VAL A 27 -13.41 12.28 -3.48
C VAL A 27 -14.39 13.46 -3.48
N LEU A 28 -15.68 13.23 -3.21
CA LEU A 28 -16.69 14.30 -3.17
C LEU A 28 -16.43 15.25 -2.00
N VAL A 29 -16.06 14.69 -0.84
CA VAL A 29 -15.73 15.46 0.36
C VAL A 29 -14.53 16.38 0.11
N VAL A 30 -13.47 15.87 -0.52
CA VAL A 30 -12.27 16.66 -0.84
C VAL A 30 -12.59 17.77 -1.85
N VAL A 31 -13.38 17.49 -2.88
CA VAL A 31 -13.80 18.49 -3.86
C VAL A 31 -14.61 19.59 -3.19
N ALA A 32 -15.61 19.24 -2.38
CA ALA A 32 -16.44 20.21 -1.64
C ALA A 32 -15.60 21.07 -0.69
N ALA A 33 -14.67 20.47 0.07
CA ALA A 33 -13.78 21.19 0.96
C ALA A 33 -12.88 22.17 0.19
N CYS A 34 -12.36 21.77 -0.98
CA CYS A 34 -11.56 22.63 -1.84
C CYS A 34 -12.34 23.86 -2.32
N PHE A 35 -13.60 23.70 -2.73
CA PHE A 35 -14.48 24.81 -3.08
C PHE A 35 -14.74 25.74 -1.89
N VAL A 36 -15.05 25.18 -0.72
CA VAL A 36 -15.31 25.97 0.49
C VAL A 36 -14.07 26.78 0.91
N THR A 37 -12.89 26.16 0.90
CA THR A 37 -11.63 26.86 1.19
C THR A 37 -11.29 27.91 0.14
N GLY A 38 -11.46 27.58 -1.15
CA GLY A 38 -11.17 28.49 -2.26
C GLY A 38 -12.04 29.75 -2.24
N PHE A 39 -13.35 29.59 -2.01
CA PHE A 39 -14.27 30.72 -1.87
C PHE A 39 -13.98 31.54 -0.60
N ALA A 40 -13.71 30.89 0.52
CA ALA A 40 -13.36 31.56 1.78
C ALA A 40 -12.03 32.34 1.70
N ALA A 41 -11.13 31.93 0.81
CA ALA A 41 -9.87 32.63 0.50
C ALA A 41 -10.03 33.70 -0.59
N SER A 42 -11.25 33.93 -1.12
CA SER A 42 -11.52 34.84 -2.23
C SER A 42 -10.67 34.55 -3.47
N MET A 43 -10.35 33.28 -3.73
CA MET A 43 -9.63 32.88 -4.93
C MET A 43 -10.53 33.00 -6.17
N PRO A 44 -10.00 33.51 -7.30
CA PRO A 44 -10.73 33.49 -8.56
C PRO A 44 -10.97 32.03 -9.00
N VAL A 45 -12.10 31.78 -9.67
CA VAL A 45 -12.54 30.43 -10.08
C VAL A 45 -11.49 29.75 -10.97
N GLU A 46 -10.81 30.52 -11.83
CA GLU A 46 -9.73 30.01 -12.67
C GLU A 46 -8.56 29.45 -11.84
N ALA A 47 -8.12 30.18 -10.81
CA ALA A 47 -7.05 29.73 -9.93
C ALA A 47 -7.46 28.49 -9.11
N LEU A 48 -8.73 28.41 -8.70
CA LEU A 48 -9.26 27.23 -8.01
C LEU A 48 -9.25 25.98 -8.90
N LEU A 49 -9.72 26.11 -10.15
CA LEU A 49 -9.71 25.03 -11.13
C LEU A 49 -8.27 24.62 -11.50
N ALA A 50 -7.36 25.58 -11.65
CA ALA A 50 -5.95 25.31 -11.89
C ALA A 50 -5.28 24.60 -10.70
N ALA A 51 -5.59 25.01 -9.46
CA ALA A 51 -5.09 24.35 -8.25
C ALA A 51 -5.61 22.90 -8.12
N LEU A 52 -6.89 22.66 -8.40
CA LEU A 52 -7.46 21.31 -8.46
C LEU A 52 -6.79 20.46 -9.55
N GLY A 53 -6.62 21.01 -10.75
CA GLY A 53 -5.99 20.32 -11.87
C GLY A 53 -4.54 19.96 -11.59
N THR A 54 -3.75 20.90 -11.06
CA THR A 54 -2.35 20.67 -10.70
C THR A 54 -2.22 19.64 -9.57
N ALA A 55 -3.08 19.70 -8.55
CA ALA A 55 -3.12 18.70 -7.48
C ALA A 55 -3.45 17.30 -8.02
N PHE A 56 -4.43 17.21 -8.93
CA PHE A 56 -4.81 15.95 -9.59
C PHE A 56 -3.69 15.38 -10.44
N ILE A 57 -3.03 16.18 -11.27
CA ILE A 57 -1.91 15.73 -12.10
C ILE A 57 -0.72 15.30 -11.25
N LYS A 58 -0.43 16.02 -10.16
CA LYS A 58 0.64 15.66 -9.22
C LYS A 58 0.38 14.32 -8.53
N THR A 59 -0.88 14.00 -8.23
CA THR A 59 -1.26 12.72 -7.63
C THR A 59 -1.52 11.61 -8.66
N ARG A 60 -1.70 11.92 -9.95
CA ARG A 60 -1.97 10.95 -11.04
C ARG A 60 -0.93 9.84 -11.17
N ASN A 61 0.33 10.11 -10.83
CA ASN A 61 1.38 9.09 -10.87
C ASN A 61 1.09 7.94 -9.89
N LEU A 62 0.43 8.20 -8.76
CA LEU A 62 0.14 7.20 -7.74
C LEU A 62 -0.89 6.15 -8.22
N PRO A 63 -2.07 6.54 -8.77
CA PRO A 63 -2.96 5.60 -9.45
C PRO A 63 -2.31 4.91 -10.64
N MET A 64 -1.48 5.58 -11.43
CA MET A 64 -0.85 4.95 -12.60
C MET A 64 0.12 3.83 -12.19
N ILE A 65 0.89 4.06 -11.12
CA ILE A 65 1.78 3.06 -10.51
C ILE A 65 0.99 1.95 -9.82
N LEU A 66 -0.23 2.19 -9.31
CA LEU A 66 -1.04 1.15 -8.66
C LEU A 66 -1.90 0.34 -9.66
N LEU A 67 -2.56 1.03 -10.60
CA LEU A 67 -3.57 0.47 -11.51
C LEU A 67 -2.92 -0.33 -12.65
N LEU A 68 -1.80 0.14 -13.19
CA LEU A 68 -1.14 -0.55 -14.31
C LEU A 68 -0.61 -1.94 -13.88
N PRO A 69 0.10 -2.06 -12.73
CA PRO A 69 0.48 -3.36 -12.22
C PRO A 69 -0.72 -4.20 -11.80
N LEU A 70 -1.78 -3.62 -11.26
CA LEU A 70 -2.98 -4.39 -10.90
C LEU A 70 -3.62 -5.07 -12.13
N ALA A 71 -3.70 -4.37 -13.26
CA ALA A 71 -4.17 -4.96 -14.51
C ALA A 71 -3.24 -6.07 -15.02
N ALA A 72 -1.92 -5.85 -14.96
CA ALA A 72 -0.93 -6.86 -15.33
C ALA A 72 -0.98 -8.09 -14.41
N ILE A 73 -1.10 -7.89 -13.10
CA ILE A 73 -1.25 -8.95 -12.09
C ILE A 73 -2.54 -9.73 -12.34
N GLY A 74 -3.66 -9.05 -12.58
CA GLY A 74 -4.94 -9.70 -12.87
C GLY A 74 -4.89 -10.57 -14.13
N LEU A 75 -4.16 -10.13 -15.17
CA LEU A 75 -3.93 -10.94 -16.36
C LEU A 75 -3.07 -12.18 -16.04
N LEU A 76 -1.97 -12.00 -15.31
CA LEU A 76 -1.08 -13.09 -14.93
C LEU A 76 -1.75 -14.11 -14.01
N GLU A 77 -2.55 -13.67 -13.04
CA GLU A 77 -3.35 -14.55 -12.19
C GLU A 77 -4.37 -15.35 -13.00
N ARG A 78 -5.01 -14.74 -14.01
CA ARG A 78 -5.90 -15.47 -14.93
C ARG A 78 -5.19 -16.58 -15.70
N PHE A 79 -3.89 -16.41 -15.97
CA PHE A 79 -3.04 -17.45 -16.58
C PHE A 79 -2.42 -18.42 -15.56
N GLY A 80 -2.85 -18.36 -14.30
CA GLY A 80 -2.45 -19.31 -13.27
C GLY A 80 -1.08 -19.03 -12.67
N LEU A 81 -0.65 -17.76 -12.65
CA LEU A 81 0.64 -17.36 -12.05
C LEU A 81 0.75 -17.87 -10.60
N LYS A 82 -0.34 -17.79 -9.83
CA LYS A 82 -0.37 -18.22 -8.44
C LYS A 82 -0.16 -19.73 -8.30
N GLU A 83 -0.85 -20.51 -9.12
CA GLU A 83 -0.78 -21.97 -9.18
C GLU A 83 0.62 -22.42 -9.62
N HIS A 84 1.21 -21.76 -10.63
CA HIS A 84 2.58 -22.02 -11.07
C HIS A 84 3.62 -21.66 -10.02
N ALA A 85 3.47 -20.52 -9.34
CA ALA A 85 4.35 -20.12 -8.25
C ALA A 85 4.28 -21.14 -7.12
N GLN A 86 3.07 -21.52 -6.67
CA GLN A 86 2.85 -22.52 -5.63
C GLN A 86 3.44 -23.89 -6.00
N ALA A 87 3.22 -24.37 -7.22
CA ALA A 87 3.78 -25.63 -7.69
C ALA A 87 5.32 -25.60 -7.79
N SER A 88 5.89 -24.45 -8.17
CA SER A 88 7.35 -24.26 -8.23
C SER A 88 7.97 -24.21 -6.84
N ILE A 89 7.31 -23.53 -5.90
CA ILE A 89 7.71 -23.45 -4.49
C ILE A 89 7.58 -24.81 -3.80
N ALA A 90 6.51 -25.57 -4.08
CA ALA A 90 6.32 -26.91 -3.53
C ALA A 90 7.43 -27.90 -3.91
N LYS A 91 8.11 -27.68 -5.04
CA LYS A 91 9.28 -28.47 -5.46
C LYS A 91 10.54 -28.14 -4.66
N ILE A 92 10.60 -26.97 -4.00
CA ILE A 92 11.75 -26.56 -3.19
C ILE A 92 11.62 -27.17 -1.79
N ARG A 93 11.93 -28.48 -1.71
CA ARG A 93 11.83 -29.30 -0.49
C ARG A 93 12.86 -28.93 0.60
N SER A 94 13.82 -28.04 0.30
CA SER A 94 14.93 -27.65 1.20
C SER A 94 14.78 -26.26 1.84
N ALA A 95 13.69 -25.55 1.57
CA ALA A 95 13.46 -24.22 2.11
C ALA A 95 12.97 -24.32 3.56
N THR A 96 13.83 -23.98 4.51
CA THR A 96 13.40 -23.73 5.89
C THR A 96 12.76 -22.34 5.97
N ALA A 97 11.83 -22.12 6.92
CA ALA A 97 11.22 -20.80 7.13
C ALA A 97 12.27 -19.68 7.26
N GLY A 98 13.40 -19.94 7.94
CA GLY A 98 14.50 -18.99 8.05
C GLY A 98 15.22 -18.70 6.73
N ARG A 99 15.57 -19.73 5.95
CA ARG A 99 16.22 -19.54 4.62
C ARG A 99 15.31 -18.80 3.64
N LEU A 100 14.00 -19.07 3.70
CA LEU A 100 13.00 -18.36 2.92
C LEU A 100 13.01 -16.85 3.24
N LEU A 101 12.99 -16.49 4.52
CA LEU A 101 13.00 -15.09 4.95
C LEU A 101 14.32 -14.38 4.60
N ILE A 102 15.46 -15.06 4.71
CA ILE A 102 16.76 -14.49 4.30
C ILE A 102 16.77 -14.20 2.79
N PHE A 103 16.29 -15.14 1.97
CA PHE A 103 16.20 -14.93 0.53
C PHE A 103 15.24 -13.79 0.20
N TYR A 104 14.08 -13.72 0.87
CA TYR A 104 13.13 -12.63 0.71
C TYR A 104 13.75 -11.27 1.06
N LEU A 105 14.50 -11.18 2.17
CA LEU A 105 15.23 -9.98 2.57
C LEU A 105 16.23 -9.55 1.51
N PHE A 106 17.04 -10.48 1.00
CA PHE A 106 18.04 -10.22 -0.04
C PHE A 106 17.42 -9.67 -1.32
N VAL A 107 16.32 -10.28 -1.80
CA VAL A 107 15.60 -9.79 -2.98
C VAL A 107 15.05 -8.38 -2.75
N ARG A 108 14.58 -8.10 -1.53
CA ARG A 108 14.02 -6.80 -1.17
C ARG A 108 15.08 -5.71 -1.10
N GLU A 109 16.22 -5.97 -0.47
CA GLU A 109 17.36 -5.05 -0.40
C GLU A 109 17.91 -4.76 -1.80
N LEU A 110 18.02 -5.77 -2.67
CA LEU A 110 18.42 -5.56 -4.07
C LEU A 110 17.40 -4.70 -4.82
N SER A 111 16.10 -4.99 -4.67
CA SER A 111 15.04 -4.21 -5.33
C SER A 111 15.07 -2.74 -4.86
N ALA A 112 15.24 -2.52 -3.55
CA ALA A 112 15.40 -1.19 -2.98
C ALA A 112 16.65 -0.47 -3.50
N ALA A 113 17.78 -1.17 -3.65
CA ALA A 113 19.01 -0.63 -4.22
C ALA A 113 18.85 -0.16 -5.68
N PHE A 114 17.98 -0.82 -6.46
CA PHE A 114 17.60 -0.38 -7.81
C PHE A 114 16.50 0.71 -7.83
N GLY A 115 16.11 1.25 -6.67
CA GLY A 115 15.08 2.28 -6.55
C GLY A 115 13.64 1.75 -6.59
N LEU A 116 13.46 0.42 -6.58
CA LEU A 116 12.16 -0.24 -6.57
C LEU A 116 11.67 -0.47 -5.13
N THR A 117 11.62 0.59 -4.34
CA THR A 117 11.18 0.54 -2.92
C THR A 117 9.70 0.20 -2.75
N SER A 118 8.90 0.34 -3.83
CA SER A 118 7.50 -0.06 -3.88
C SER A 118 7.30 -1.56 -4.17
N LEU A 119 8.37 -2.31 -4.46
CA LEU A 119 8.31 -3.74 -4.77
C LEU A 119 8.23 -4.54 -3.46
N GLY A 120 7.01 -4.70 -2.96
CA GLY A 120 6.70 -5.46 -1.75
C GLY A 120 5.59 -4.82 -0.91
N GLY A 121 5.51 -5.19 0.36
CA GLY A 121 4.57 -4.62 1.33
C GLY A 121 3.64 -5.65 1.98
N HIS A 122 3.16 -5.29 3.16
CA HIS A 122 2.33 -6.15 4.02
C HIS A 122 1.07 -6.69 3.34
N ALA A 123 0.38 -5.84 2.56
CA ALA A 123 -0.86 -6.20 1.89
C ALA A 123 -0.64 -6.90 0.55
N SER A 124 0.40 -6.49 -0.18
CA SER A 124 0.70 -6.90 -1.56
C SER A 124 1.47 -8.23 -1.63
N MET A 125 2.37 -8.49 -0.68
CA MET A 125 3.32 -9.62 -0.77
C MET A 125 3.32 -10.49 0.49
N VAL A 126 3.41 -9.89 1.68
CA VAL A 126 3.62 -10.64 2.94
C VAL A 126 2.42 -11.51 3.29
N ARG A 127 1.22 -10.91 3.38
CA ARG A 127 0.00 -11.63 3.75
C ARG A 127 -0.39 -12.75 2.76
N PRO A 128 -0.47 -12.49 1.44
CA PRO A 128 -0.98 -13.50 0.51
C PRO A 128 0.03 -14.59 0.15
N LEU A 129 1.34 -14.33 0.28
CA LEU A 129 2.38 -15.20 -0.28
C LEU A 129 3.46 -15.57 0.74
N VAL A 130 4.22 -14.60 1.28
CA VAL A 130 5.40 -14.91 2.11
C VAL A 130 5.00 -15.58 3.42
N SER A 131 3.91 -15.13 4.06
CA SER A 131 3.41 -15.69 5.32
C SER A 131 2.92 -17.14 5.17
N PRO A 132 2.00 -17.48 4.24
CA PRO A 132 1.59 -18.88 4.07
C PRO A 132 2.74 -19.78 3.61
N MET A 133 3.69 -19.28 2.82
CA MET A 133 4.89 -20.05 2.46
C MET A 133 5.80 -20.34 3.64
N ALA A 134 6.03 -19.35 4.52
CA ALA A 134 6.84 -19.53 5.72
C ALA A 134 6.17 -20.48 6.73
N GLU A 135 4.83 -20.44 6.84
CA GLU A 135 4.06 -21.41 7.62
C GLU A 135 4.19 -22.81 7.04
N ALA A 136 3.95 -22.98 5.73
CA ALA A 136 4.07 -24.28 5.05
C ALA A 136 5.48 -24.88 5.16
N ALA A 137 6.52 -24.05 5.02
CA ALA A 137 7.92 -24.45 5.19
C ALA A 137 8.28 -24.84 6.64
N ALA A 138 7.53 -24.35 7.62
CA ALA A 138 7.69 -24.74 9.02
C ALA A 138 6.89 -26.00 9.37
N GLU A 139 5.71 -26.21 8.76
CA GLU A 139 4.90 -27.44 8.92
C GLU A 139 5.62 -28.67 8.34
N THR A 140 6.41 -28.52 7.28
CA THR A 140 7.22 -29.62 6.72
C THR A 140 8.40 -30.03 7.60
N GLN A 141 8.86 -29.16 8.50
CA GLN A 141 9.94 -29.45 9.47
C GLN A 141 9.40 -29.91 10.82
N ASN A 142 8.31 -29.29 11.29
CA ASN A 142 7.62 -29.63 12.53
C ASN A 142 6.23 -30.16 12.20
N LEU A 143 6.01 -31.45 12.40
CA LEU A 143 4.75 -32.17 12.10
C LEU A 143 3.49 -31.53 12.71
N THR A 144 3.63 -30.69 13.75
CA THR A 144 2.53 -29.88 14.31
C THR A 144 3.01 -28.48 14.69
N LEU A 145 2.49 -27.45 14.02
CA LEU A 145 2.72 -26.06 14.43
C LEU A 145 1.71 -25.64 15.48
N THR A 146 2.19 -25.32 16.69
CA THR A 146 1.39 -24.63 17.71
C THR A 146 0.97 -23.24 17.22
N GLU A 147 -0.19 -22.75 17.65
CA GLU A 147 -0.70 -21.43 17.27
C GLU A 147 0.29 -20.28 17.59
N LYS A 148 0.96 -20.35 18.74
CA LYS A 148 2.05 -19.40 19.11
C LYS A 148 3.18 -19.37 18.07
N MET A 149 3.54 -20.52 17.50
CA MET A 149 4.58 -20.62 16.48
C MET A 149 4.12 -20.01 15.16
N ARG A 150 2.85 -20.23 14.78
CA ARG A 150 2.24 -19.61 13.59
C ARG A 150 2.23 -18.08 13.68
N PHE A 151 1.82 -17.53 14.83
CA PHE A 151 1.90 -16.08 15.07
C PHE A 151 3.33 -15.55 15.06
N ARG A 152 4.28 -16.29 15.62
CA ARG A 152 5.70 -15.90 15.58
C ARG A 152 6.24 -15.89 14.16
N ILE A 153 5.89 -16.87 13.33
CA ILE A 153 6.25 -16.90 11.91
C ILE A 153 5.70 -15.66 11.22
N ARG A 154 4.38 -15.40 11.32
CA ARG A 154 3.73 -14.19 10.75
C ARG A 154 4.42 -12.89 11.16
N ALA A 155 4.74 -12.78 12.45
CA ALA A 155 5.43 -11.61 12.99
C ALA A 155 6.83 -11.45 12.39
N MET A 156 7.59 -12.54 12.27
CA MET A 156 8.90 -12.53 11.61
C MET A 156 8.79 -12.19 10.12
N THR A 157 7.78 -12.71 9.41
CA THR A 157 7.55 -12.37 8.00
C THR A 157 7.28 -10.88 7.80
N ALA A 158 6.46 -10.29 8.66
CA ALA A 158 6.18 -8.86 8.66
C ALA A 158 7.43 -8.05 9.05
N ALA A 159 8.20 -8.51 10.02
CA ALA A 159 9.44 -7.84 10.42
C ALA A 159 10.48 -7.82 9.28
N THR A 160 10.63 -8.92 8.53
CA THR A 160 11.56 -8.98 7.39
C THR A 160 11.19 -7.98 6.29
N ASP A 161 9.90 -7.78 6.02
CA ASP A 161 9.39 -6.78 5.08
C ASP A 161 9.71 -5.34 5.54
N ASN A 162 9.63 -5.07 6.84
CA ASN A 162 9.96 -3.76 7.42
C ASN A 162 11.46 -3.45 7.45
N VAL A 163 12.30 -4.46 7.69
CA VAL A 163 13.76 -4.27 7.80
C VAL A 163 14.45 -4.20 6.42
N GLY A 164 13.88 -4.83 5.39
CA GLY A 164 14.47 -4.85 4.05
C GLY A 164 14.29 -3.57 3.23
N LEU A 165 13.90 -2.45 3.85
CA LEU A 165 13.75 -1.13 3.23
C LEU A 165 14.65 -0.10 3.92
#